data_AF-A0A914ZQL6-F1
#
_entry.id   AF-A0A914ZQL6-F1
#
_cell.length_a   1.000
_cell.length_b   1.000
_cell.length_c   1.000
_cell.angle_alpha   90.00
_cell.angle_beta   90.00
_cell.angle_gamma   90.00
#
_symmetry.space_group_name_H-M   'P 1'
#
loop_
_entity.id
_entity.type
_entity.pdbx_description
1 polymer ?
#
loop_
_entity_poly.entity_id
_entity_poly.type
_entity_poly.pdbx_seq_one_letter_code
_entity_poly.pdbx_strand_id
1 'polypeptide(L)'
;MEDLTYQYRQPCTMDIKMGKVTYDPNASDAKRVSETVKYPAQETLGFRLLGYRMHCSDADPPVVRDKLWGRSKTLENIVDAYGEFLSGRSGEENKVAEEVLSQLIAIREWFKEQRV
;
A
#
# COMPACT_ATOMS: atom_id res chain seq x y z
N MET A 1 12.80 5.13 -15.92
CA MET A 1 12.42 4.93 -14.50
C MET A 1 13.53 4.11 -13.86
N GLU A 2 13.98 4.47 -12.67
CA GLU A 2 15.00 3.73 -11.92
C GLU A 2 14.37 2.51 -11.20
N ASP A 3 15.12 1.42 -11.05
CA ASP A 3 14.70 0.28 -10.21
C ASP A 3 14.95 0.61 -8.74
N LEU A 4 13.90 0.94 -7.99
CA LEU A 4 14.02 1.31 -6.58
C LEU A 4 14.49 0.16 -5.66
N THR A 5 14.57 -1.07 -6.18
CA THR A 5 14.87 -2.26 -5.39
C THR A 5 16.28 -2.81 -5.60
N TYR A 6 17.06 -2.24 -6.52
CA TYR A 6 18.33 -2.82 -6.98
C TYR A 6 19.38 -3.02 -5.88
N GLN A 7 19.37 -2.17 -4.84
CA GLN A 7 20.34 -2.23 -3.74
C GLN A 7 19.97 -3.30 -2.69
N TYR A 8 18.78 -3.87 -2.77
CA TYR A 8 18.28 -4.80 -1.77
C TYR A 8 18.42 -6.24 -2.28
N ARG A 9 19.01 -7.12 -1.46
CA ARG A 9 19.11 -8.55 -1.77
C ARG A 9 17.74 -9.23 -1.84
N GLN A 10 16.86 -8.91 -0.89
CA GLN A 10 15.51 -9.44 -0.77
C GLN A 10 14.57 -8.31 -0.35
N PRO A 11 14.20 -7.43 -1.29
CA PRO A 11 13.29 -6.31 -1.01
C PRO A 11 11.91 -6.83 -0.62
N CYS A 12 11.35 -6.25 0.43
CA CYS A 12 9.92 -6.35 0.74
C CYS A 12 9.23 -5.13 0.14
N THR A 13 8.25 -5.34 -0.72
CA THR A 13 7.56 -4.28 -1.47
C THR A 13 6.06 -4.40 -1.29
N MET A 14 5.39 -3.30 -0.94
CA MET A 14 3.94 -3.20 -0.89
C MET A 14 3.48 -2.07 -1.80
N ASP A 15 2.52 -2.37 -2.67
CA ASP A 15 1.93 -1.39 -3.56
C ASP A 15 0.61 -0.89 -2.96
N ILE A 16 0.50 0.44 -2.80
CA ILE A 16 -0.68 1.10 -2.24
C ILE A 16 -1.21 2.08 -3.27
N LYS A 17 -2.50 1.95 -3.60
CA LYS A 17 -3.20 2.96 -4.40
C LYS A 17 -3.84 3.99 -3.48
N MET A 18 -3.41 5.24 -3.62
CA MET A 18 -3.90 6.37 -2.82
C MET A 18 -5.09 7.06 -3.50
N GLY A 19 -5.91 7.73 -2.68
CA GLY A 19 -7.04 8.55 -3.09
C GLY A 19 -8.40 7.90 -2.82
N LYS A 20 -9.35 8.69 -2.33
CA LYS A 20 -10.75 8.28 -2.15
C LYS A 20 -11.44 7.98 -3.48
N VAL A 21 -11.11 8.77 -4.50
CA VAL A 21 -11.58 8.62 -5.88
C VAL A 21 -10.44 8.09 -6.73
N THR A 22 -10.69 7.05 -7.54
CA THR A 22 -9.64 6.38 -8.33
C THR A 22 -9.89 6.37 -9.84
N TYR A 23 -10.80 7.23 -10.28
CA TYR A 23 -11.05 7.56 -11.67
C TYR A 23 -10.72 9.04 -11.91
N ASP A 24 -10.39 9.37 -13.15
CA ASP A 24 -10.13 10.75 -13.59
C ASP A 24 -11.43 11.58 -13.60
N PRO A 25 -11.37 12.91 -13.39
CA PRO A 25 -12.54 13.79 -13.52
C PRO A 25 -13.31 13.61 -14.84
N ASN A 26 -12.60 13.35 -15.94
CA ASN A 26 -13.18 13.15 -17.28
C ASN A 26 -13.47 11.67 -17.61
N ALA A 27 -13.38 10.77 -16.64
CA ALA A 27 -13.69 9.36 -16.86
C ALA A 27 -15.17 9.16 -17.23
N SER A 28 -15.43 8.24 -18.17
CA SER A 28 -16.79 7.84 -18.54
C SER A 28 -17.54 7.22 -17.36
N ASP A 29 -18.87 7.25 -17.37
CA ASP A 29 -19.68 6.70 -16.29
C ASP A 29 -19.42 5.22 -16.06
N ALA A 30 -19.24 4.44 -17.13
CA ALA A 30 -18.85 3.04 -17.03
C ALA A 30 -17.50 2.86 -16.30
N LYS A 31 -16.52 3.73 -16.59
CA LYS A 31 -15.21 3.69 -15.93
C LYS A 31 -15.33 4.08 -14.45
N ARG A 32 -16.10 5.12 -14.13
CA ARG A 32 -16.38 5.56 -12.76
C ARG A 32 -16.97 4.42 -11.94
N VAL A 33 -18.06 3.81 -12.43
CA VAL A 33 -18.70 2.64 -11.79
C VAL A 33 -17.69 1.50 -11.61
N SER A 34 -16.94 1.15 -12.66
CA SER A 34 -15.98 0.05 -12.60
C SER A 34 -14.84 0.24 -11.59
N GLU A 35 -14.40 1.49 -11.33
CA GLU A 35 -13.36 1.76 -10.34
C GLU A 35 -13.94 1.78 -8.91
N THR A 36 -15.15 2.34 -8.73
CA THR A 36 -15.83 2.39 -7.43
C THR A 36 -16.16 1.00 -6.89
N VAL A 37 -16.71 0.11 -7.73
CA VAL A 37 -17.11 -1.24 -7.28
C VAL A 37 -15.93 -2.17 -6.97
N LYS A 38 -14.70 -1.84 -7.42
CA LYS A 38 -13.51 -2.67 -7.15
C LYS A 38 -13.19 -2.74 -5.66
N TYR A 39 -13.41 -1.66 -4.92
CA TYR A 39 -13.08 -1.58 -3.51
C TYR A 39 -13.88 -0.47 -2.83
N PRO A 40 -15.13 -0.74 -2.38
CA PRO A 40 -16.00 0.27 -1.78
C PRO A 40 -15.39 0.97 -0.55
N ALA A 41 -14.61 0.25 0.25
CA ALA A 41 -13.94 0.80 1.43
C ALA A 41 -12.92 1.92 1.10
N GLN A 42 -12.51 2.07 -0.16
CA GLN A 42 -11.57 3.12 -0.57
C GLN A 42 -12.08 4.53 -0.32
N GLU A 43 -13.39 4.75 -0.44
CA GLU A 43 -14.01 6.06 -0.21
C GLU A 43 -13.82 6.51 1.25
N THR A 44 -13.88 5.56 2.18
CA THR A 44 -13.70 5.78 3.61
C THR A 44 -12.22 5.78 4.00
N LEU A 45 -11.46 4.75 3.60
CA LEU A 45 -10.04 4.60 3.95
C LEU A 45 -9.13 5.61 3.24
N GLY A 46 -9.49 6.03 2.03
CA GLY A 46 -8.67 6.92 1.20
C GLY A 46 -7.50 6.22 0.51
N PHE A 47 -7.39 4.90 0.59
CA PHE A 47 -6.40 4.09 -0.10
C PHE A 47 -6.86 2.62 -0.22
N ARG A 48 -6.11 1.81 -0.97
CA ARG A 48 -6.22 0.35 -0.95
C ARG A 48 -4.88 -0.33 -1.21
N LEU A 49 -4.72 -1.55 -0.69
CA LEU A 49 -3.57 -2.39 -1.00
C LEU A 49 -3.76 -3.04 -2.37
N LEU A 50 -2.74 -2.95 -3.23
CA LEU A 50 -2.69 -3.64 -4.53
C LEU A 50 -2.00 -5.00 -4.44
N GLY A 51 -1.29 -5.25 -3.35
CA GLY A 51 -0.55 -6.47 -3.09
C GLY A 51 0.79 -6.15 -2.42
N TYR A 52 1.49 -7.20 -2.04
CA TYR A 52 2.86 -7.09 -1.59
C TYR A 52 3.64 -8.36 -1.92
N ARG A 53 4.96 -8.23 -1.88
CA ARG A 53 5.91 -9.34 -1.82
C ARG A 53 6.82 -9.10 -0.63
N MET A 54 6.91 -10.06 0.29
CA MET A 54 7.77 -9.96 1.46
C MET A 54 8.57 -11.25 1.67
N HIS A 55 9.72 -11.13 2.31
CA HIS A 55 10.55 -12.26 2.74
C HIS A 55 10.59 -12.25 4.26
N CYS A 56 10.35 -13.40 4.89
CA CYS A 56 10.46 -13.56 6.36
C CYS A 56 11.82 -14.12 6.77
N SER A 57 12.45 -14.89 5.89
CA SER A 57 13.81 -15.41 6.06
C SER A 57 14.49 -15.55 4.70
N ASP A 58 15.82 -15.68 4.71
CA ASP A 58 16.60 -15.87 3.48
C ASP A 58 16.32 -17.20 2.79
N ALA A 59 15.91 -18.23 3.55
CA ALA A 59 15.74 -19.60 3.09
C ALA A 59 14.34 -19.88 2.55
N ASP A 60 13.36 -19.07 2.92
CA ASP A 60 11.97 -19.28 2.58
C ASP A 60 11.58 -18.61 1.26
N PRO A 61 10.60 -19.18 0.51
CA PRO A 61 10.00 -18.48 -0.60
C PRO A 61 9.28 -17.20 -0.11
N PRO A 62 9.20 -16.15 -0.95
CA PRO A 62 8.52 -14.93 -0.56
C PRO A 62 7.02 -15.18 -0.37
N VAL A 63 6.45 -14.52 0.64
CA VAL A 63 4.99 -14.40 0.78
C VAL A 63 4.52 -13.33 -0.21
N VAL A 64 3.54 -13.70 -1.04
CA VAL A 64 2.96 -12.81 -2.05
C VAL A 64 1.47 -12.67 -1.80
N ARG A 65 1.00 -11.44 -1.71
CA ARG A 65 -0.42 -11.10 -1.70
C ARG A 65 -0.75 -10.29 -2.94
N ASP A 66 -1.88 -10.60 -3.55
CA ASP A 66 -2.31 -9.97 -4.78
C ASP A 66 -3.38 -8.88 -4.54
N LYS A 67 -3.86 -8.32 -5.64
CA LYS A 67 -4.92 -7.31 -5.63
C LYS A 67 -6.26 -7.82 -5.11
N LEU A 68 -6.55 -9.12 -5.20
CA LEU A 68 -7.80 -9.69 -4.68
C LEU A 68 -7.73 -9.79 -3.17
N TRP A 69 -6.59 -10.23 -2.63
CA TRP A 69 -6.31 -10.17 -1.20
C TRP A 69 -6.43 -8.73 -0.68
N GLY A 70 -5.81 -7.76 -1.37
CA GLY A 70 -5.88 -6.35 -0.97
C GLY A 70 -7.31 -5.80 -0.96
N ARG A 71 -8.15 -6.22 -1.91
CA ARG A 71 -9.58 -5.85 -1.96
C ARG A 71 -10.45 -6.53 -0.91
N SER A 72 -9.96 -7.58 -0.26
CA SER A 72 -10.66 -8.22 0.86
C SER A 72 -10.45 -7.49 2.19
N LYS A 73 -9.58 -6.49 2.23
CA LYS A 73 -9.30 -5.74 3.47
C LYS A 73 -10.45 -4.79 3.79
N THR A 74 -10.72 -4.57 5.06
CA THR A 74 -11.79 -3.70 5.56
C THR A 74 -11.25 -2.76 6.63
N LEU A 75 -12.06 -1.84 7.14
CA LEU A 75 -11.63 -0.92 8.20
C LEU A 75 -11.17 -1.70 9.46
N GLU A 76 -11.77 -2.86 9.71
CA GLU A 76 -11.52 -3.67 10.90
C GLU A 76 -10.20 -4.44 10.82
N ASN A 77 -9.71 -4.78 9.62
CA ASN A 77 -8.54 -5.65 9.45
C ASN A 77 -7.38 -5.00 8.68
N ILE A 78 -7.50 -3.72 8.31
CA ILE A 78 -6.45 -3.04 7.55
C ILE A 78 -5.15 -2.91 8.35
N VAL A 79 -5.25 -2.71 9.68
CA VAL A 79 -4.08 -2.62 10.56
C VAL A 79 -3.33 -3.96 10.59
N ASP A 80 -4.05 -5.07 10.71
CA ASP A 80 -3.47 -6.41 10.68
C ASP A 80 -2.75 -6.69 9.35
N ALA A 81 -3.28 -6.16 8.24
CA ALA A 81 -2.67 -6.29 6.92
C ALA A 81 -1.28 -5.60 6.82
N TYR A 82 -1.13 -4.44 7.46
CA TYR A 82 0.18 -3.78 7.60
C TYR A 82 1.09 -4.54 8.57
N GLY A 83 0.54 -5.04 9.69
CA GLY A 83 1.29 -5.88 10.63
C GLY A 83 1.88 -7.12 9.97
N GLU A 84 1.09 -7.82 9.15
CA GLU A 84 1.54 -8.98 8.37
C GLU A 84 2.72 -8.60 7.47
N PHE A 85 2.64 -7.49 6.72
CA PHE A 85 3.72 -7.06 5.84
C PHE A 85 5.00 -6.66 6.61
N LEU A 86 4.85 -5.90 7.69
CA LEU A 86 5.97 -5.42 8.50
C LEU A 86 6.69 -6.57 9.22
N SER A 87 5.99 -7.68 9.50
CA SER A 87 6.58 -8.88 10.10
C SER A 87 7.65 -9.56 9.23
N GLY A 88 7.77 -9.18 7.94
CA GLY A 88 8.90 -9.60 7.09
C GLY A 88 10.28 -9.20 7.62
N ARG A 89 10.34 -8.24 8.56
CA ARG A 89 11.56 -7.89 9.31
C ARG A 89 11.36 -8.23 10.79
N SER A 90 11.25 -9.53 11.08
CA SER A 90 11.04 -10.04 12.44
C SER A 90 12.01 -9.41 13.44
N GLY A 91 11.48 -8.73 14.46
CA GLY A 91 12.26 -8.05 15.51
C GLY A 91 12.64 -6.60 15.22
N GLU A 92 12.37 -6.07 14.02
CA GLU A 92 12.58 -4.66 13.65
C GLU A 92 11.27 -3.97 13.20
N GLU A 93 10.11 -4.59 13.42
CA GLU A 93 8.82 -4.13 12.89
C GLU A 93 8.51 -2.70 13.33
N ASN A 94 8.72 -2.38 14.61
CA ASN A 94 8.48 -1.05 15.16
C ASN A 94 9.40 0.00 14.53
N LYS A 95 10.68 -0.32 14.37
CA LYS A 95 11.67 0.59 13.76
C LYS A 95 11.33 0.88 12.30
N VAL A 96 10.93 -0.16 11.55
CA VAL A 96 10.50 0.01 10.16
C VAL A 96 9.19 0.80 10.10
N ALA A 97 8.23 0.54 10.99
CA ALA A 97 6.97 1.28 11.05
C ALA A 97 7.18 2.76 11.35
N GLU A 98 8.06 3.09 12.30
CA GLU A 98 8.43 4.47 12.64
C GLU A 98 9.07 5.19 11.46
N GLU A 99 9.99 4.54 10.75
CA GLU A 99 10.65 5.10 9.57
C GLU A 99 9.65 5.34 8.42
N VAL A 100 8.78 4.36 8.15
CA VAL A 100 7.70 4.52 7.16
C VAL A 100 6.77 5.67 7.54
N LEU A 101 6.38 5.76 8.81
CA LEU A 101 5.52 6.84 9.30
C LEU A 101 6.18 8.22 9.13
N SER A 102 7.47 8.33 9.45
CA SER A 102 8.25 9.55 9.24
C SER A 102 8.23 10.01 7.77
N GLN A 103 8.47 9.08 6.83
CA GLN A 103 8.42 9.37 5.40
C GLN A 103 7.01 9.76 4.92
N LEU A 104 5.97 9.07 5.41
CA LEU A 104 4.59 9.43 5.09
C LEU A 104 4.20 10.81 5.63
N ILE A 105 4.70 11.21 6.80
CA ILE A 105 4.52 12.56 7.33
C ILE A 105 5.18 13.58 6.42
N ALA A 106 6.42 13.35 5.98
CA ALA A 106 7.11 14.25 5.06
C ALA A 106 6.35 14.42 3.74
N ILE A 107 5.85 13.32 3.16
CA ILE A 107 5.00 13.34 1.95
C ILE A 107 3.72 14.15 2.23
N ARG A 108 3.07 13.92 3.38
CA ARG A 108 1.85 14.64 3.76
C ARG A 108 2.07 16.15 3.88
N GLU A 109 3.16 16.58 4.53
CA GLU A 109 3.47 18.00 4.65
C GLU A 109 3.77 18.63 3.29
N TRP A 110 4.51 17.95 2.41
CA TRP A 110 4.71 18.39 1.03
C TRP A 110 3.39 18.57 0.28
N PHE A 111 2.45 17.62 0.39
CA PHE A 111 1.13 17.73 -0.23
C PHE A 111 0.27 18.89 0.32
N LYS A 112 0.50 19.36 1.55
CA LYS A 112 -0.23 20.51 2.13
C LYS A 112 0.28 21.85 1.59
N GLU A 113 1.57 21.94 1.30
CA GLU A 113 2.21 23.17 0.81
C GLU A 113 2.07 23.32 -0.70
N GLN A 114 2.10 22.20 -1.42
CA GLN A 114 2.00 22.20 -2.87
C GLN A 114 0.60 22.62 -3.33
N ARG A 115 0.55 23.66 -4.17
CA ARG A 115 -0.65 24.05 -4.91
C ARG A 115 -0.54 23.48 -6.32
N VAL A 116 -1.40 22.53 -6.66
CA VAL A 116 -1.57 21.98 -8.01
C VAL A 116 -2.79 22.63 -8.65
#